data_AF-A0AAN5BVZ3-F1
#
_entry.id   AF-A0AAN5BVZ3-F1
#
_cell.length_a   1.000
_cell.length_b   1.000
_cell.length_c   1.000
_cell.angle_alpha   90.00
_cell.angle_beta   90.00
_cell.angle_gamma   90.00
#
_symmetry.space_group_name_H-M   'P 1'
#
loop_
_entity.id
_entity.type
_entity.pdbx_description
1 polymer ?
#
loop_
_entity_poly.entity_id
_entity_poly.type
_entity_poly.pdbx_seq_one_letter_code
_entity_poly.pdbx_strand_id
1 'polypeptide(L)'
;MAVGNFKELNGQRAALLIGAKSTSSSNPPVKAPTSYTHLWADKGSGAKLNAIAPSGYIAMGDVVQSGYTTPSTSKVWCLRSDLVADGQYADESV
;
A
#
# COMPACT_ATOMS: atom_id res chain seq x y z
N MET A 1 0.84 4.17 10.26
CA MET A 1 0.95 3.68 11.65
C MET A 1 0.90 2.15 11.61
N ALA A 2 1.89 1.44 12.15
CA ALA A 2 1.86 -0.02 12.25
C ALA A 2 1.94 -0.37 13.73
N VAL A 3 0.84 -0.91 14.27
CA VAL A 3 0.74 -1.34 15.67
C VAL A 3 1.32 -2.76 15.76
N GLY A 4 2.28 -2.96 16.67
CA GLY A 4 2.85 -4.29 16.94
C GLY A 4 1.80 -5.23 17.55
N ASN A 5 1.87 -6.53 17.21
CA ASN A 5 0.87 -7.57 17.52
C ASN A 5 -0.41 -7.54 16.68
N PHE A 6 -0.27 -7.30 15.37
CA PHE A 6 -1.37 -7.52 14.42
C PHE A 6 -1.77 -9.01 14.42
N LYS A 7 -2.86 -9.34 15.11
CA LYS A 7 -3.72 -10.44 14.66
C LYS A 7 -4.23 -9.99 13.29
N GLU A 8 -4.20 -10.87 12.28
CA GLU A 8 -4.95 -10.61 11.04
C GLU A 8 -6.32 -10.04 11.41
N LEU A 9 -6.81 -9.04 10.68
CA LEU A 9 -8.10 -8.37 10.89
C LEU A 9 -9.25 -9.39 10.76
N ASN A 10 -9.36 -10.28 11.74
CA ASN A 10 -10.33 -11.30 12.04
C ASN A 10 -10.92 -12.06 10.84
N GLY A 11 -10.18 -12.26 9.75
CA GLY A 11 -10.67 -12.95 8.55
C GLY A 11 -11.93 -12.35 7.90
N GLN A 12 -12.29 -11.10 8.21
CA GLN A 12 -13.59 -10.51 7.83
C GLN A 12 -13.55 -9.04 7.42
N ARG A 13 -12.37 -8.45 7.17
CA ARG A 13 -12.29 -7.06 6.69
C ARG A 13 -11.54 -6.99 5.37
N ALA A 14 -12.24 -6.54 4.33
CA ALA A 14 -11.66 -6.20 3.04
C ALA A 14 -11.62 -4.67 2.92
N ALA A 15 -10.50 -4.14 2.44
CA ALA A 15 -10.45 -2.79 1.90
C ALA A 15 -10.84 -2.87 0.42
N LEU A 16 -11.95 -2.25 0.05
CA LEU A 16 -12.37 -2.18 -1.34
C LEU A 16 -11.93 -0.85 -1.94
N LEU A 17 -11.11 -0.92 -2.98
CA LEU A 17 -10.79 0.22 -3.81
C LEU A 17 -11.87 0.33 -4.88
N ILE A 18 -12.77 1.31 -4.73
CA ILE A 18 -13.80 1.64 -5.73
C ILE A 18 -13.32 2.86 -6.50
N GLY A 19 -13.06 2.69 -7.79
CA GLY A 19 -12.71 3.78 -8.70
C GLY A 19 -13.64 3.82 -9.90
N ALA A 20 -13.84 5.00 -10.48
CA ALA A 20 -14.51 5.10 -11.78
C ALA A 20 -13.73 4.26 -12.80
N LYS A 21 -14.43 3.37 -13.52
CA LYS A 21 -13.82 2.62 -14.62
C LYS A 21 -13.30 3.63 -15.63
N SER A 22 -11.97 3.73 -15.74
CA SER A 22 -11.33 4.62 -16.70
C SER A 22 -11.88 4.32 -18.10
N THR A 23 -12.43 5.33 -18.77
CA THR A 23 -12.90 5.23 -20.16
C THR A 23 -11.74 5.09 -21.14
N SER A 24 -10.52 5.42 -20.70
CA SER A 24 -9.27 5.18 -21.43
C SER A 24 -8.40 4.15 -20.71
N SER A 25 -8.03 3.06 -21.39
CA SER A 25 -7.09 2.05 -20.87
C SER A 25 -5.66 2.58 -20.68
N SER A 26 -5.33 3.73 -21.27
CA SER A 26 -4.00 4.34 -21.24
C SER A 26 -3.65 5.02 -19.91
N ASN A 27 -4.65 5.50 -19.16
CA ASN A 27 -4.42 6.28 -17.95
C ASN A 27 -5.38 5.90 -16.79
N PRO A 28 -5.33 4.63 -16.32
CA PRO A 28 -6.22 4.17 -15.24
C PRO A 28 -5.97 4.92 -13.93
N PRO A 29 -6.98 5.07 -13.05
CA PRO A 29 -6.80 5.74 -11.75
C PRO A 29 -5.82 5.00 -10.83
N VAL A 30 -5.63 3.69 -11.05
CA VAL A 30 -4.69 2.86 -10.29
C VAL A 30 -3.84 1.97 -11.18
N LYS A 31 -2.62 1.69 -10.73
CA LYS A 31 -1.70 0.70 -11.33
C LYS A 31 -1.00 -0.12 -10.23
N ALA A 32 -0.67 -1.36 -10.53
CA ALA A 32 0.16 -2.17 -9.63
C ALA A 32 1.57 -1.55 -9.51
N PRO A 33 2.25 -1.70 -8.36
CA PRO A 33 3.64 -1.30 -8.22
C PRO A 33 4.55 -2.12 -9.14
N THR A 34 5.69 -1.55 -9.54
CA THR A 34 6.68 -2.23 -10.38
C THR A 34 7.53 -3.21 -9.59
N SER A 35 7.81 -2.89 -8.32
CA SER A 35 8.54 -3.74 -7.37
C SER A 35 8.35 -3.17 -5.95
N TYR A 36 9.14 -3.66 -5.00
CA TYR A 36 9.20 -3.18 -3.63
C TYR A 36 10.63 -2.87 -3.22
N THR A 37 10.82 -1.80 -2.44
CA THR A 37 12.09 -1.50 -1.77
C THR A 37 12.00 -1.97 -0.32
N HIS A 38 12.99 -2.75 0.11
CA HIS A 38 13.09 -3.21 1.48
C HIS A 38 13.46 -2.07 2.42
N LEU A 39 12.58 -1.76 3.39
CA LEU A 39 12.85 -0.77 4.43
C LEU A 39 13.56 -1.41 5.63
N TRP A 40 13.01 -2.49 6.20
CA TRP A 40 13.70 -3.32 7.19
C TRP A 40 13.16 -4.76 7.22
N ALA A 41 13.99 -5.72 7.63
CA ALA A 41 13.55 -7.04 8.07
C ALA A 41 14.12 -7.31 9.45
N ASP A 42 13.26 -7.68 10.39
CA ASP A 42 13.68 -8.23 11.65
C ASP A 42 13.48 -9.76 11.55
N LYS A 43 14.47 -10.55 11.96
CA LYS A 43 14.32 -12.00 11.99
C LYS A 43 13.37 -12.41 13.15
N GLY A 44 12.08 -12.04 13.11
CA GLY A 44 11.06 -12.60 14.02
C GLY A 44 9.68 -11.91 14.12
N SER A 45 9.48 -10.67 13.67
CA SER A 45 8.27 -9.87 13.96
C SER A 45 7.60 -9.18 12.76
N GLY A 46 8.23 -9.14 11.59
CA GLY A 46 7.61 -8.76 10.31
C GLY A 46 8.43 -7.74 9.50
N ALA A 47 8.60 -7.99 8.20
CA ALA A 47 9.31 -7.09 7.31
C ALA A 47 8.38 -5.96 6.81
N LYS A 48 8.93 -4.73 6.70
CA LYS A 48 8.27 -3.62 5.99
C LYS A 48 8.96 -3.32 4.67
N LEU A 49 8.13 -3.08 3.66
CA LEU A 49 8.52 -2.82 2.29
C LEU A 49 7.75 -1.60 1.77
N ASN A 50 8.41 -0.71 1.04
CA ASN A 50 7.75 0.38 0.32
C ASN A 50 7.45 -0.06 -1.11
N ALA A 51 6.25 0.23 -1.61
CA ALA A 51 5.88 -0.06 -2.99
C ALA A 51 6.51 0.94 -3.95
N ILE A 52 7.13 0.46 -5.03
CA ILE A 52 7.69 1.31 -6.07
C ILE A 52 6.58 1.63 -7.08
N ALA A 53 6.07 2.86 -7.03
CA ALA A 53 5.01 3.30 -7.92
C ALA A 53 5.51 3.45 -9.38
N PRO A 54 4.70 3.08 -10.38
CA PRO A 54 4.99 3.41 -11.77
C PRO A 54 5.04 4.92 -12.01
N SER A 55 5.70 5.34 -13.09
CA SER A 55 5.72 6.75 -13.49
C SER A 55 4.31 7.34 -13.61
N GLY A 56 4.08 8.49 -12.98
CA GLY A 56 2.79 9.18 -12.90
C GLY A 56 1.87 8.71 -11.76
N TYR A 57 2.33 7.79 -10.90
CA TYR A 57 1.58 7.23 -9.78
C TYR A 57 2.34 7.41 -8.45
N ILE A 58 1.60 7.31 -7.35
CA ILE A 58 2.08 7.47 -5.98
C ILE A 58 1.69 6.23 -5.17
N ALA A 59 2.66 5.69 -4.42
CA ALA A 59 2.42 4.69 -3.39
C ALA A 59 1.97 5.42 -2.12
N MET A 60 0.80 5.06 -1.58
CA MET A 60 0.23 5.74 -0.41
C MET A 60 0.65 5.14 0.94
N GLY A 61 1.45 4.09 0.94
CA GLY A 61 1.88 3.46 2.17
C GLY A 61 2.74 2.22 1.96
N ASP A 62 3.17 1.66 3.09
CA ASP A 62 4.02 0.48 3.15
C ASP A 62 3.21 -0.82 3.16
N VAL A 63 3.84 -1.88 2.68
CA VAL A 63 3.32 -3.24 2.74
C VAL A 63 4.02 -3.99 3.86
N VAL A 64 3.21 -4.62 4.71
CA VAL A 64 3.68 -5.50 5.79
C VAL A 64 3.12 -6.89 5.51
N GLN A 65 3.95 -7.92 5.61
CA GLN A 65 3.50 -9.30 5.50
C GLN A 65 4.22 -10.22 6.48
N SER A 66 3.64 -11.39 6.71
CA SER A 66 4.31 -12.48 7.38
C SER A 66 5.35 -13.14 6.46
N GLY A 67 6.48 -13.55 7.03
CA GLY A 67 7.59 -14.15 6.29
C GLY A 67 8.53 -13.11 5.65
N TYR A 68 9.48 -13.63 4.87
CA TYR A 68 10.62 -12.85 4.33
C TYR A 68 10.65 -12.79 2.80
N THR A 69 9.60 -13.25 2.14
CA THR A 69 9.51 -13.17 0.68
C THR A 69 9.13 -11.76 0.25
N THR A 70 9.22 -11.48 -1.05
CA THR A 70 8.65 -10.25 -1.62
C THR A 70 7.14 -10.43 -1.80
N PRO A 71 6.28 -9.47 -1.40
CA PRO A 71 4.85 -9.51 -1.61
C PRO A 71 4.52 -9.55 -3.10
N SER A 72 3.36 -10.12 -3.44
CA SER A 72 2.84 -10.01 -4.81
C SER A 72 2.47 -8.58 -5.14
N THR A 73 2.84 -8.09 -6.33
CA THR A 73 2.39 -6.80 -6.86
C THR A 73 0.91 -6.80 -7.23
N SER A 74 0.27 -7.96 -7.38
CA SER A 74 -1.15 -8.08 -7.71
C SER A 74 -2.12 -7.72 -6.57
N LYS A 75 -1.60 -7.57 -5.34
CA LYS A 75 -2.40 -7.29 -4.14
C LYS A 75 -2.37 -5.82 -3.72
N VAL A 76 -1.58 -5.00 -4.39
CA VAL A 76 -1.29 -3.61 -4.01
C VAL A 76 -1.49 -2.71 -5.22
N TRP A 77 -1.97 -1.51 -4.96
CA TRP A 77 -2.29 -0.52 -5.99
C TRP A 77 -1.69 0.83 -5.62
N CYS A 78 -1.06 1.48 -6.60
CA CYS A 78 -0.63 2.88 -6.53
C CYS A 78 -1.70 3.75 -7.18
N LEU A 79 -1.90 4.97 -6.66
CA LEU A 79 -2.87 5.92 -7.20
C LEU A 79 -2.21 6.84 -8.22
N ARG A 80 -2.95 7.25 -9.24
CA ARG A 80 -2.49 8.27 -10.17
C ARG A 80 -2.23 9.59 -9.42
N SER A 81 -1.12 10.25 -9.72
CA SER A 81 -0.61 11.39 -8.96
C SER A 81 -1.58 12.58 -8.84
N ASP A 82 -2.42 12.83 -9.85
CA ASP A 82 -3.46 13.87 -9.85
C ASP A 82 -4.67 13.56 -8.95
N LEU A 83 -4.77 12.33 -8.43
CA LEU A 83 -5.84 11.89 -7.52
C LEU A 83 -5.40 11.91 -6.05
N VAL A 84 -4.18 12.36 -5.77
CA VAL A 84 -3.60 12.36 -4.43
C VAL A 84 -3.43 13.80 -3.95
N ALA A 85 -3.68 13.99 -2.66
CA ALA A 85 -3.39 15.22 -1.94
C ALA A 85 -2.73 14.87 -0.60
N ASP A 86 -2.05 15.84 0.00
CA ASP A 86 -1.46 15.67 1.31
C ASP A 86 -2.55 15.44 2.36
N GLY A 87 -2.40 14.36 3.12
CA GLY A 87 -3.24 14.06 4.27
C GLY A 87 -2.67 14.69 5.54
N GLN A 88 -3.53 15.15 6.42
CA GLN A 88 -3.15 15.51 7.79
C GLN A 88 -3.80 14.52 8.75
N TYR A 89 -3.03 14.05 9.72
CA TYR A 89 -3.59 13.36 10.88
C TYR A 89 -4.17 14.41 11.82
N ALA A 90 -5.33 14.15 12.42
CA ALA A 90 -5.77 14.94 13.55
C ALA A 90 -4.71 14.82 14.65
N ASP A 91 -4.44 15.92 15.34
CA ASP A 91 -3.60 15.87 16.54
C ASP A 91 -4.33 15.03 17.58
N GLU A 92 -3.84 13.82 17.83
CA GLU A 92 -4.28 13.01 18.95
C GLU A 92 -3.66 13.67 20.20
N SER A 93 -4.42 14.56 20.85
CA SER A 93 -4.05 15.11 22.16
C SER A 93 -3.95 13.96 23.15
N VAL A 94 -2.72 13.46 23.36
CA VAL A 94 -2.36 12.48 24.39
C VAL A 94 -2.32 13.09 25.78
#